data_AF-A0A2S6IRM6-F1
#
_entry.id   AF-A0A2S6IRM6-F1
#
_cell.length_a   1.000
_cell.length_b   1.000
_cell.length_c   1.000
_cell.angle_alpha   90.00
_cell.angle_beta   90.00
_cell.angle_gamma   90.00
#
_symmetry.space_group_name_H-M   'P 1'
#
loop_
_entity.id
_entity.type
_entity.pdbx_description
1 polymer ?
#
loop_
_entity_poly.entity_id
_entity_poly.type
_entity_poly.pdbx_seq_one_letter_code
_entity_poly.pdbx_strand_id
1 'polypeptide(L)'
;MKAITTFLASALLAFSLTSCDTEIVIGDGYNAPTLNEVLASSEVWYVDLNSTQGTPNVPFMTRAFTLSFDFGTVYANNNLVGVGSAGAGLGIDVGSYNAVNNQLAILHDIDGLHDFEVIVRAYDRLELRDLHNNTRYFLDGYDRANFDYDQLFYDNVQYFLQEYQAWEKVYTSNVGAINDFDRENYLRFFPGNNEDIFESSQDRNGLNSSSLFWDYSGDYTVRDQSPGSINKQLTLGYDFIWNDYFDLYIVDDRTIEMYHIDSGTTYRFKGRGYIQLKNASSVNSTKNRMLDYNRAMENKK
;
A
#
# COMPACT_ATOMS: atom_id res chain seq x y z
N MET A 1 57.38 13.78 -13.18
CA MET A 1 56.29 14.54 -13.84
C MET A 1 55.02 13.72 -14.03
N LYS A 2 55.07 12.51 -14.64
CA LYS A 2 53.88 11.68 -14.86
C LYS A 2 53.10 11.29 -13.59
N ALA A 3 53.77 10.96 -12.47
CA ALA A 3 53.08 10.56 -11.23
C ALA A 3 52.34 11.71 -10.53
N ILE A 4 52.84 12.94 -10.65
CA ILE A 4 52.21 14.14 -10.04
C ILE A 4 50.96 14.53 -10.84
N THR A 5 51.01 14.42 -12.18
CA THR A 5 49.85 14.65 -13.03
C THR A 5 48.74 13.62 -12.83
N THR A 6 49.07 12.35 -12.58
CA THR A 6 48.05 11.33 -12.28
C THR A 6 47.40 11.58 -10.91
N PHE A 7 48.18 11.96 -9.89
CA PHE A 7 47.62 12.24 -8.56
C PHE A 7 46.73 13.49 -8.54
N LEU A 8 47.09 14.56 -9.27
CA LEU A 8 46.24 15.74 -9.43
C LEU A 8 44.94 15.41 -10.19
N ALA A 9 45.01 14.59 -11.23
CA ALA A 9 43.83 14.18 -12.00
C ALA A 9 42.87 13.32 -11.15
N SER A 10 43.40 12.41 -10.33
CA SER A 10 42.60 11.60 -9.40
C SER A 10 41.97 12.44 -8.28
N ALA A 11 42.69 13.45 -7.77
CA ALA A 11 42.17 14.36 -6.75
C ALA A 11 41.06 15.26 -7.30
N LEU A 12 41.18 15.76 -8.54
CA LEU A 12 40.13 16.58 -9.16
C LEU A 12 38.81 15.80 -9.39
N LEU A 13 38.86 14.50 -9.69
CA LEU A 13 37.65 13.67 -9.78
C LEU A 13 37.01 13.39 -8.40
N ALA A 14 37.81 13.34 -7.33
CA ALA A 14 37.29 13.14 -5.98
C ALA A 14 36.56 14.38 -5.43
N PHE A 15 36.94 15.59 -5.88
CA PHE A 15 36.26 16.84 -5.51
C PHE A 15 34.96 17.11 -6.30
N SER A 16 34.72 16.43 -7.43
CA SER A 16 33.48 16.59 -8.21
C SER A 16 32.31 15.74 -7.73
N LEU A 17 32.48 14.93 -6.69
CA LEU A 17 31.42 14.07 -6.12
C LEU A 17 30.90 14.57 -4.77
N THR A 18 31.23 15.79 -4.35
CA THR A 18 30.53 16.40 -3.21
C THR A 18 29.18 16.89 -3.71
N SER A 19 28.13 16.06 -3.60
CA SER A 19 26.77 16.59 -3.63
C SER A 19 26.67 17.60 -2.50
N CYS A 20 26.33 18.84 -2.84
CA CYS A 20 25.98 19.80 -1.82
C CYS A 20 24.57 19.41 -1.37
N ASP A 21 24.46 18.68 -0.27
CA ASP A 21 23.16 18.45 0.38
C ASP A 21 22.68 19.81 0.91
N THR A 22 21.98 20.57 0.07
CA THR A 22 21.38 21.83 0.48
C THR A 22 20.11 21.48 1.25
N GLU A 23 20.15 21.64 2.57
CA GLU A 23 18.96 21.59 3.40
C GLU A 23 18.03 22.75 2.98
N ILE A 24 16.85 22.41 2.45
CA ILE A 24 15.84 23.40 2.07
C ILE A 24 15.11 23.81 3.35
N VAL A 25 15.40 25.02 3.82
CA VAL A 25 14.71 25.60 4.97
C VAL A 25 13.39 26.23 4.50
N ILE A 26 12.28 25.86 5.13
CA ILE A 26 10.96 26.42 4.85
C ILE A 26 10.79 27.75 5.59
N GLY A 27 10.29 28.78 4.90
CA GLY A 27 9.80 30.03 5.51
C GLY A 27 10.87 31.07 5.92
N ASP A 28 12.08 30.66 6.31
CA ASP A 28 13.09 31.61 6.81
C ASP A 28 13.99 32.18 5.70
N GLY A 29 13.49 33.18 4.96
CA GLY A 29 14.28 34.00 4.04
C GLY A 29 13.48 34.57 2.86
N TYR A 30 14.02 35.62 2.21
CA TYR A 30 13.34 36.31 1.09
C TYR A 30 13.10 35.44 -0.16
N ASN A 31 13.70 34.25 -0.22
CA ASN A 31 13.62 33.29 -1.35
C ASN A 31 13.30 31.84 -0.89
N ALA A 32 12.92 31.63 0.37
CA ALA A 32 12.59 30.28 0.84
C ALA A 32 11.17 29.91 0.37
N PRO A 33 10.93 28.70 -0.16
CA PRO A 33 9.59 28.28 -0.51
C PRO A 33 8.72 28.17 0.75
N THR A 34 7.45 28.50 0.59
CA THR A 34 6.41 28.21 1.57
C THR A 34 6.16 26.70 1.61
N LEU A 35 5.62 26.19 2.71
CA LEU A 35 5.26 24.77 2.78
C LEU A 35 4.18 24.39 1.75
N ASN A 36 3.28 25.30 1.39
CA ASN A 36 2.34 25.05 0.29
C ASN A 36 3.05 24.83 -1.04
N GLU A 37 4.08 25.62 -1.35
CA GLU A 37 4.89 25.42 -2.57
C GLU A 37 5.70 24.12 -2.50
N VAL A 38 6.21 23.74 -1.33
CA VAL A 38 6.89 22.44 -1.13
C VAL A 38 5.91 21.28 -1.33
N LEU A 39 4.74 21.29 -0.70
CA LEU A 39 3.75 20.22 -0.85
C LEU A 39 3.23 20.12 -2.29
N ALA A 40 3.08 21.25 -2.99
CA ALA A 40 2.67 21.32 -4.39
C ALA A 40 3.81 21.05 -5.39
N SER A 41 5.06 20.86 -4.93
CA SER A 41 6.19 20.56 -5.81
C SER A 41 6.15 19.15 -6.39
N SER A 42 5.30 18.28 -5.84
CA SER A 42 4.97 16.96 -6.37
C SER A 42 3.45 16.80 -6.41
N GLU A 43 2.94 16.16 -7.45
CA GLU A 43 1.51 15.86 -7.55
C GLU A 43 1.10 14.75 -6.57
N VAL A 44 2.00 13.80 -6.30
CA VAL A 44 1.74 12.62 -5.47
C VAL A 44 2.92 12.36 -4.55
N TRP A 45 2.63 12.11 -3.28
CA TRP A 45 3.59 11.80 -2.22
C TRP A 45 3.39 10.37 -1.75
N TYR A 46 4.28 9.46 -2.13
CA TYR A 46 4.29 8.07 -1.66
C TYR A 46 4.63 8.00 -0.17
N VAL A 47 3.84 7.26 0.61
CA VAL A 47 4.08 7.08 2.05
C VAL A 47 5.02 5.89 2.26
N ASP A 48 6.29 6.17 2.52
CA ASP A 48 7.32 5.19 2.82
C ASP A 48 7.27 4.77 4.30
N LEU A 49 6.40 3.80 4.57
CA LEU A 49 6.27 3.22 5.90
C LEU A 49 7.52 2.46 6.34
N ASN A 50 8.33 1.93 5.42
CA ASN A 50 9.55 1.18 5.77
C ASN A 50 10.65 2.06 6.36
N SER A 51 10.64 3.35 6.02
CA SER A 51 11.53 4.35 6.60
C SER A 51 10.97 5.02 7.86
N THR A 52 9.72 4.73 8.24
CA THR A 52 9.07 5.36 9.40
C THR A 52 9.85 5.09 10.68
N GLN A 53 9.99 6.12 11.52
CA GLN A 53 10.72 6.03 12.79
C GLN A 53 9.79 6.36 13.96
N GLY A 54 9.80 5.52 14.99
CA GLY A 54 8.86 5.61 16.11
C GLY A 54 7.69 4.66 15.94
N THR A 55 6.65 4.82 16.75
CA THR A 55 5.43 3.99 16.66
C THR A 55 4.43 4.66 15.71
N PRO A 56 4.08 4.06 14.58
CA PRO A 56 3.13 4.65 13.64
C PRO A 56 1.72 4.70 14.24
N ASN A 57 1.34 5.85 14.80
CA ASN A 57 0.09 6.05 15.55
C ASN A 57 -0.97 6.83 14.78
N VAL A 58 -0.62 7.45 13.64
CA VAL A 58 -1.54 8.22 12.80
C VAL A 58 -2.22 7.26 11.80
N PRO A 59 -3.54 6.97 11.93
CA PRO A 59 -4.17 5.88 11.17
C PRO A 59 -4.22 6.10 9.66
N PHE A 60 -4.57 7.30 9.17
CA PHE A 60 -4.59 7.56 7.73
C PHE A 60 -3.19 7.42 7.10
N MET A 61 -2.12 7.81 7.81
CA MET A 61 -0.75 7.67 7.32
C MET A 61 -0.36 6.20 7.12
N THR A 62 -0.84 5.29 7.97
CA THR A 62 -0.53 3.86 7.84
C THR A 62 -1.44 3.12 6.86
N ARG A 63 -2.48 3.79 6.35
CA ARG A 63 -3.43 3.23 5.38
C ARG A 63 -3.18 3.75 3.97
N ALA A 64 -2.83 5.02 3.83
CA ALA A 64 -2.56 5.65 2.55
C ALA A 64 -1.31 5.06 1.90
N PHE A 65 -1.39 4.66 0.64
CA PHE A 65 -0.23 4.40 -0.21
C PHE A 65 0.41 5.70 -0.66
N THR A 66 -0.41 6.67 -1.03
CA THR A 66 0.02 8.01 -1.41
C THR A 66 -0.89 9.07 -0.83
N LEU A 67 -0.35 10.27 -0.64
CA LEU A 67 -1.07 11.50 -0.33
C LEU A 67 -0.87 12.52 -1.46
N SER A 68 -1.85 13.39 -1.67
CA SER A 68 -1.72 14.52 -2.58
C SER A 68 -2.29 15.77 -1.90
N PHE A 69 -1.64 16.92 -2.07
CA PHE A 69 -2.03 18.18 -1.43
C PHE A 69 -2.38 19.18 -2.51
N ASP A 70 -3.67 19.53 -2.63
CA ASP A 70 -4.15 20.40 -3.70
C ASP A 70 -5.16 21.41 -3.15
N PHE A 71 -4.84 22.70 -3.28
CA PHE A 71 -5.67 23.84 -2.87
C PHE A 71 -6.33 23.72 -1.48
N GLY A 72 -5.63 23.15 -0.49
CA GLY A 72 -6.14 22.97 0.88
C GLY A 72 -6.94 21.69 1.12
N THR A 73 -7.14 20.87 0.09
CA THR A 73 -7.69 19.51 0.20
C THR A 73 -6.56 18.49 0.22
N VAL A 74 -6.66 17.49 1.10
CA VAL A 74 -5.77 16.33 1.07
C VAL A 74 -6.48 15.17 0.38
N TYR A 75 -5.82 14.55 -0.58
CA TYR A 75 -6.29 13.35 -1.26
C TYR A 75 -5.42 12.16 -0.85
N ALA A 76 -5.99 10.96 -0.89
CA ALA A 76 -5.23 9.75 -0.61
C ALA A 76 -5.66 8.56 -1.46
N ASN A 77 -4.68 7.77 -1.90
CA ASN A 77 -4.90 6.42 -2.41
C ASN A 77 -4.83 5.44 -1.23
N ASN A 78 -5.97 5.18 -0.58
CA ASN A 78 -6.06 4.24 0.54
C ASN A 78 -6.39 2.81 0.09
N ASN A 79 -7.11 2.69 -1.03
CA ASN A 79 -7.51 1.45 -1.67
C ASN A 79 -6.63 1.19 -2.90
N LEU A 80 -6.39 -0.09 -3.20
CA LEU A 80 -5.78 -0.54 -4.45
C LEU A 80 -6.81 -0.63 -5.58
N VAL A 81 -8.08 -0.91 -5.25
CA VAL A 81 -9.18 -0.77 -6.22
C VAL A 81 -9.21 0.68 -6.73
N GLY A 82 -9.04 0.84 -8.04
CA GLY A 82 -9.00 2.14 -8.69
C GLY A 82 -7.73 2.97 -8.45
N VAL A 83 -6.67 2.41 -7.87
CA VAL A 83 -5.38 3.12 -7.71
C VAL A 83 -4.86 3.60 -9.07
N GLY A 84 -4.32 4.82 -9.13
CA GLY A 84 -3.89 5.46 -10.39
C GLY A 84 -5.02 6.05 -11.24
N SER A 85 -6.28 5.67 -11.01
CA SER A 85 -7.45 6.22 -11.72
C SER A 85 -8.34 7.11 -10.84
N ALA A 86 -8.45 6.81 -9.55
CA ALA A 86 -9.22 7.57 -8.58
C ALA A 86 -8.67 9.00 -8.46
N GLY A 87 -9.54 10.01 -8.60
CA GLY A 87 -9.13 11.42 -8.62
C GLY A 87 -8.09 11.73 -9.69
N ALA A 88 -8.14 11.01 -10.82
CA ALA A 88 -7.09 11.00 -11.82
C ALA A 88 -5.72 10.72 -11.18
N GLY A 89 -5.58 9.67 -10.37
CA GLY A 89 -4.32 9.27 -9.73
C GLY A 89 -3.99 9.94 -8.39
N LEU A 90 -4.60 11.11 -8.08
CA LEU A 90 -4.38 11.80 -6.80
C LEU A 90 -4.99 11.05 -5.60
N GLY A 91 -5.95 10.16 -5.87
CA GLY A 91 -6.74 9.46 -4.87
C GLY A 91 -8.10 10.13 -4.64
N ILE A 92 -8.75 9.77 -3.54
CA ILE A 92 -10.00 10.38 -3.11
C ILE A 92 -9.73 11.48 -2.10
N ASP A 93 -10.54 12.52 -2.09
CA ASP A 93 -10.54 13.53 -1.02
C ASP A 93 -10.63 12.79 0.32
N VAL A 94 -9.79 13.11 1.31
CA VAL A 94 -9.84 12.54 2.67
C VAL A 94 -9.86 13.60 3.77
N GLY A 95 -10.06 14.86 3.40
CA GLY A 95 -10.13 15.98 4.32
C GLY A 95 -9.43 17.23 3.80
N SER A 96 -9.02 18.08 4.74
CA SER A 96 -8.39 19.37 4.44
C SER A 96 -7.05 19.51 5.14
N TYR A 97 -6.21 20.40 4.63
CA TYR A 97 -4.95 20.75 5.27
C TYR A 97 -4.74 22.26 5.30
N ASN A 98 -3.96 22.69 6.28
CA ASN A 98 -3.42 24.04 6.37
C ASN A 98 -1.91 23.95 6.60
N ALA A 99 -1.15 24.72 5.83
CA ALA A 99 0.30 24.77 5.88
C ALA A 99 0.75 26.19 6.20
N VAL A 100 1.39 26.37 7.36
CA VAL A 100 1.93 27.66 7.83
C VAL A 100 3.34 27.45 8.36
N ASN A 101 4.30 28.23 7.86
CA ASN A 101 5.72 28.01 8.11
C ASN A 101 6.08 26.56 7.76
N ASN A 102 6.68 25.80 8.69
CA ASN A 102 6.97 24.39 8.54
C ASN A 102 5.91 23.48 9.21
N GLN A 103 4.76 24.01 9.61
CA GLN A 103 3.70 23.23 10.26
C GLN A 103 2.61 22.86 9.25
N LEU A 104 2.27 21.58 9.22
CA LEU A 104 1.18 21.01 8.44
C LEU A 104 0.10 20.49 9.39
N ALA A 105 -1.05 21.15 9.41
CA ALA A 105 -2.23 20.69 10.12
C ALA A 105 -3.16 20.00 9.11
N ILE A 106 -3.45 18.71 9.31
CA ILE A 106 -4.39 17.94 8.50
C ILE A 106 -5.63 17.65 9.34
N LEU A 107 -6.80 18.07 8.85
CA LEU A 107 -8.10 17.67 9.38
C LEU A 107 -8.65 16.55 8.50
N HIS A 108 -8.41 15.30 8.91
CA HIS A 108 -8.88 14.10 8.22
C HIS A 108 -10.36 13.84 8.56
N ASP A 109 -11.15 13.50 7.55
CA ASP A 109 -12.62 13.34 7.67
C ASP A 109 -13.04 12.32 8.75
N ILE A 110 -12.23 11.27 8.96
CA ILE A 110 -12.47 10.24 9.98
C ILE A 110 -11.54 10.36 11.17
N ASP A 111 -10.27 10.66 10.94
CA ASP A 111 -9.22 10.48 11.96
C ASP A 111 -8.98 11.76 12.77
N GLY A 112 -9.69 12.85 12.45
CA GLY A 112 -9.61 14.11 13.16
C GLY A 112 -8.38 14.94 12.79
N LEU A 113 -7.98 15.82 13.70
CA LEU A 113 -6.87 16.75 13.52
C LEU A 113 -5.53 16.05 13.83
N HIS A 114 -4.57 16.21 12.92
CA HIS A 114 -3.18 15.76 13.09
C HIS A 114 -2.23 16.88 12.67
N ASP A 115 -1.33 17.25 13.57
CA ASP A 115 -0.36 18.31 13.35
C ASP A 115 1.05 17.73 13.18
N PHE A 116 1.72 18.17 12.12
CA PHE A 116 3.07 17.74 11.78
C PHE A 116 4.02 18.93 11.67
N GLU A 117 5.25 18.75 12.14
CA GLU A 117 6.40 19.52 11.65
C GLU A 117 6.91 18.86 10.36
N VAL A 118 7.04 19.64 9.30
CA VAL A 118 7.58 19.20 8.01
C VAL A 118 9.04 19.61 7.88
N ILE A 119 9.88 18.64 7.57
CA ILE A 119 11.31 18.84 7.32
C ILE A 119 11.62 18.33 5.91
N VAL A 120 12.18 19.20 5.07
CA VAL A 120 12.59 18.82 3.72
C VAL A 120 13.94 18.09 3.80
N ARG A 121 13.94 16.81 3.46
CA ARG A 121 15.14 15.96 3.48
C ARG A 121 15.86 15.94 2.14
N ALA A 122 15.10 16.06 1.05
CA ALA A 122 15.59 16.24 -0.31
C ALA A 122 14.52 16.96 -1.14
N TYR A 123 14.83 17.29 -2.40
CA TYR A 123 13.87 17.92 -3.32
C TYR A 123 12.53 17.16 -3.41
N ASP A 124 12.61 15.83 -3.42
CA ASP A 124 11.50 14.89 -3.54
C ASP A 124 11.30 14.08 -2.25
N ARG A 125 11.82 14.51 -1.11
CA ARG A 125 11.69 13.75 0.15
C ARG A 125 11.35 14.64 1.34
N LEU A 126 10.23 14.33 1.99
CA LEU A 126 9.78 15.00 3.20
C LEU A 126 9.84 14.06 4.41
N GLU A 127 10.17 14.62 5.57
CA GLU A 127 9.86 14.02 6.87
C GLU A 127 8.69 14.79 7.48
N LEU A 128 7.62 14.07 7.81
CA LEU A 128 6.49 14.57 8.60
C LEU A 128 6.65 14.03 10.02
N ARG A 129 6.98 14.91 10.95
CA ARG A 129 7.09 14.60 12.37
C ARG A 129 5.79 14.93 13.08
N ASP A 130 5.07 13.91 13.52
CA ASP A 130 3.87 14.06 14.35
C ASP A 130 4.22 14.78 15.65
N LEU A 131 3.59 15.93 15.89
CA LEU A 131 3.85 16.77 17.05
C LEU A 131 3.35 16.15 18.37
N HIS A 132 2.46 15.16 18.31
CA HIS A 132 1.88 14.52 19.50
C HIS A 132 2.69 13.32 19.95
N ASN A 133 3.05 12.42 19.01
CA ASN A 133 3.70 11.15 19.34
C ASN A 133 5.19 11.11 18.94
N ASN A 134 5.71 12.16 18.30
CA ASN A 134 7.07 12.25 17.77
C ASN A 134 7.42 11.13 16.76
N THR A 135 6.40 10.55 16.13
CA THR A 135 6.54 9.60 15.03
C THR A 135 6.93 10.35 13.78
N ARG A 136 7.90 9.81 13.04
CA ARG A 136 8.43 10.42 11.82
C ARG A 136 8.06 9.57 10.62
N TYR A 137 7.20 10.11 9.77
CA TYR A 137 6.82 9.52 8.49
C TYR A 137 7.66 10.13 7.38
N PHE A 138 8.02 9.33 6.38
CA PHE A 138 8.77 9.79 5.22
C PHE A 138 7.89 9.71 3.98
N LEU A 139 7.92 10.77 3.19
CA LEU A 139 7.19 10.87 1.93
C LEU A 139 8.17 11.07 0.79
N ASP A 140 8.01 10.30 -0.29
CA ASP A 140 8.75 10.46 -1.53
C ASP A 140 7.83 11.04 -2.62
N GLY A 141 8.24 12.13 -3.25
CA GLY A 141 7.44 12.94 -4.16
C GLY A 141 7.62 12.55 -5.62
N TYR A 142 6.51 12.54 -6.37
CA TYR A 142 6.47 12.18 -7.79
C TYR A 142 5.51 13.08 -8.55
N ASP A 143 5.86 13.35 -9.81
CA ASP A 143 4.85 13.69 -10.82
C ASP A 143 3.98 12.46 -11.06
N ARG A 144 2.66 12.64 -11.12
CA ARG A 144 1.72 11.52 -11.29
C ARG A 144 2.00 10.71 -12.56
N ALA A 145 2.41 11.38 -13.64
CA ALA A 145 2.71 10.73 -14.91
C ALA A 145 3.94 9.81 -14.85
N ASN A 146 4.79 9.98 -13.83
CA ASN A 146 6.01 9.20 -13.62
C ASN A 146 5.89 8.22 -12.44
N PHE A 147 4.78 8.24 -11.70
CA PHE A 147 4.55 7.33 -10.58
C PHE A 147 4.05 5.97 -11.07
N ASP A 148 4.73 4.90 -10.68
CA ASP A 148 4.41 3.54 -11.10
C ASP A 148 3.29 2.93 -10.23
N TYR A 149 2.05 3.22 -10.60
CA TYR A 149 0.87 2.69 -9.93
C TYR A 149 0.72 1.17 -10.10
N ASP A 150 1.21 0.60 -11.20
CA ASP A 150 1.13 -0.84 -11.47
C ASP A 150 2.08 -1.58 -10.51
N GLN A 151 3.32 -1.11 -10.37
CA GLN A 151 4.27 -1.66 -9.41
C GLN A 151 3.73 -1.53 -7.98
N LEU A 152 3.20 -0.35 -7.61
CA LEU A 152 2.56 -0.16 -6.30
C LEU A 152 1.44 -1.18 -6.09
N PHE A 153 0.57 -1.39 -7.08
CA PHE A 153 -0.52 -2.34 -6.98
C PHE A 153 -0.01 -3.77 -6.79
N TYR A 154 0.90 -4.23 -7.65
CA TYR A 154 1.40 -5.60 -7.63
C TYR A 154 2.24 -5.91 -6.38
N ASP A 155 3.01 -4.97 -5.86
CA ASP A 155 3.75 -5.15 -4.60
C ASP A 155 2.85 -5.26 -3.37
N ASN A 156 1.57 -4.88 -3.52
CA ASN A 156 0.61 -4.77 -2.43
C ASN A 156 -0.67 -5.59 -2.68
N VAL A 157 -0.68 -6.53 -3.64
CA VAL A 157 -1.87 -7.34 -4.02
C VAL A 157 -2.54 -8.04 -2.83
N GLN A 158 -1.79 -8.42 -1.80
CA GLN A 158 -2.36 -8.96 -0.57
C GLN A 158 -3.45 -8.06 0.02
N TYR A 159 -3.25 -6.74 -0.05
CA TYR A 159 -4.23 -5.78 0.44
C TYR A 159 -5.43 -5.64 -0.49
N PHE A 160 -5.26 -5.83 -1.80
CA PHE A 160 -6.36 -5.81 -2.76
C PHE A 160 -7.37 -6.93 -2.47
N LEU A 161 -6.88 -8.12 -2.12
CA LEU A 161 -7.71 -9.24 -1.71
C LEU A 161 -8.58 -8.94 -0.48
N GLN A 162 -8.14 -8.01 0.38
CA GLN A 162 -8.84 -7.60 1.61
C GLN A 162 -9.87 -6.47 1.40
N GLU A 163 -10.01 -5.94 0.17
CA GLU A 163 -10.92 -4.80 -0.10
C GLU A 163 -12.36 -5.23 -0.39
N TYR A 164 -12.67 -6.50 -0.21
CA TYR A 164 -13.99 -7.08 -0.40
C TYR A 164 -14.38 -7.90 0.82
N GLN A 165 -15.65 -7.80 1.23
CA GLN A 165 -16.20 -8.63 2.32
C GLN A 165 -16.18 -10.12 1.98
N ALA A 166 -16.33 -10.46 0.69
CA ALA A 166 -16.19 -11.80 0.17
C ALA A 166 -15.84 -11.77 -1.32
N TRP A 167 -15.19 -12.82 -1.79
CA TRP A 167 -14.96 -13.17 -3.18
C TRP A 167 -15.88 -14.33 -3.53
N GLU A 168 -16.81 -14.14 -4.46
CA GLU A 168 -17.80 -15.15 -4.85
C GLU A 168 -17.37 -15.86 -6.13
N LYS A 169 -17.29 -17.19 -6.12
CA LYS A 169 -16.93 -18.00 -7.28
C LYS A 169 -17.98 -17.85 -8.37
N VAL A 170 -17.58 -17.43 -9.56
CA VAL A 170 -18.47 -17.25 -10.71
C VAL A 170 -18.12 -18.18 -11.87
N TYR A 171 -17.01 -18.90 -11.77
CA TYR A 171 -16.54 -19.80 -12.80
C TYR A 171 -15.61 -20.87 -12.22
N THR A 172 -15.76 -22.09 -12.74
CA THR A 172 -14.82 -23.22 -12.62
C THR A 172 -14.61 -23.79 -14.02
N SER A 173 -13.37 -24.05 -14.41
CA SER A 173 -13.08 -24.64 -15.71
C SER A 173 -13.55 -26.09 -15.81
N ASN A 174 -13.88 -26.51 -17.04
CA ASN A 174 -14.17 -27.93 -17.35
C ASN A 174 -12.89 -28.77 -17.56
N VAL A 175 -11.73 -28.18 -17.31
CA VAL A 175 -10.41 -28.80 -17.40
C VAL A 175 -9.84 -28.86 -15.98
N GLY A 176 -9.10 -29.94 -15.69
CA GLY A 176 -8.47 -30.20 -14.41
C GLY A 176 -9.04 -31.43 -13.71
N ALA A 177 -8.33 -31.92 -12.69
CA ALA A 177 -8.78 -33.00 -11.83
C ALA A 177 -9.78 -32.48 -10.78
N ILE A 178 -10.79 -33.28 -10.46
CA ILE A 178 -11.73 -32.96 -9.38
C ILE A 178 -10.95 -32.91 -8.06
N ASN A 179 -11.18 -31.86 -7.27
CA ASN A 179 -10.53 -31.63 -5.99
C ASN A 179 -11.52 -31.03 -4.97
N ASP A 180 -11.11 -30.92 -3.70
CA ASP A 180 -12.02 -30.47 -2.63
C ASP A 180 -12.39 -28.98 -2.74
N PHE A 181 -11.47 -28.14 -3.22
CA PHE A 181 -11.70 -26.72 -3.47
C PHE A 181 -12.80 -26.45 -4.50
N ASP A 182 -13.12 -27.43 -5.36
CA ASP A 182 -14.25 -27.34 -6.30
C ASP A 182 -15.59 -27.03 -5.59
N ARG A 183 -15.73 -27.38 -4.31
CA ARG A 183 -16.95 -27.13 -3.52
C ARG A 183 -16.98 -25.76 -2.84
N GLU A 184 -15.86 -25.03 -2.79
CA GLU A 184 -15.75 -23.75 -2.10
C GLU A 184 -16.18 -22.60 -3.01
N ASN A 185 -17.28 -21.94 -2.68
CA ASN A 185 -17.92 -20.92 -3.52
C ASN A 185 -17.65 -19.50 -3.05
N TYR A 186 -17.15 -19.32 -1.83
CA TYR A 186 -16.75 -18.02 -1.32
C TYR A 186 -15.39 -18.08 -0.63
N LEU A 187 -14.63 -16.99 -0.76
CA LEU A 187 -13.42 -16.71 0.00
C LEU A 187 -13.56 -15.36 0.69
N ARG A 188 -12.89 -15.15 1.82
CA ARG A 188 -12.58 -13.81 2.32
C ARG A 188 -11.16 -13.78 2.84
N PHE A 189 -10.53 -12.62 2.72
CA PHE A 189 -9.17 -12.38 3.15
C PHE A 189 -9.16 -11.20 4.10
N PHE A 190 -8.46 -11.33 5.21
CA PHE A 190 -8.31 -10.26 6.18
C PHE A 190 -6.99 -10.41 6.91
N PRO A 191 -6.43 -9.30 7.41
CA PRO A 191 -5.17 -9.37 8.13
C PRO A 191 -5.37 -10.01 9.51
N GLY A 192 -4.46 -10.89 9.89
CA GLY A 192 -4.36 -11.45 11.23
C GLY A 192 -3.22 -10.81 12.04
N ASN A 193 -3.05 -11.25 13.28
CA ASN A 193 -2.04 -10.68 14.19
C ASN A 193 -0.61 -11.06 13.80
N ASN A 194 -0.41 -12.29 13.31
CA ASN A 194 0.90 -12.82 12.92
C ASN A 194 0.94 -13.08 11.40
N GLU A 195 -0.04 -13.84 10.93
CA GLU A 195 -0.21 -14.22 9.52
C GLU A 195 -1.53 -13.66 9.01
N ASP A 196 -1.62 -13.41 7.71
CA ASP A 196 -2.87 -13.00 7.10
C ASP A 196 -3.80 -14.21 6.99
N ILE A 197 -5.08 -14.01 7.27
CA ILE A 197 -6.05 -15.09 7.44
C ILE A 197 -7.02 -15.10 6.27
N PHE A 198 -7.32 -16.29 5.78
CA PHE A 198 -8.43 -16.50 4.87
C PHE A 198 -9.49 -17.38 5.52
N GLU A 199 -10.69 -17.27 4.98
CA GLU A 199 -11.75 -18.23 5.23
C GLU A 199 -12.44 -18.57 3.93
N SER A 200 -13.01 -19.77 3.87
CA SER A 200 -13.77 -20.24 2.72
C SER A 200 -15.10 -20.88 3.11
N SER A 201 -16.04 -20.86 2.18
CA SER A 201 -17.41 -21.36 2.39
C SER A 201 -17.87 -22.18 1.20
N GLN A 202 -18.55 -23.28 1.48
CA GLN A 202 -19.24 -24.14 0.52
C GLN A 202 -20.69 -23.71 0.29
N ASP A 203 -21.16 -22.65 0.95
CA ASP A 203 -22.50 -22.13 0.75
C ASP A 203 -22.76 -21.85 -0.74
N ARG A 204 -24.02 -22.02 -1.15
CA ARG A 204 -24.42 -21.77 -2.54
C ARG A 204 -24.22 -20.30 -2.92
N ASN A 205 -23.90 -20.07 -4.18
CA ASN A 205 -23.83 -18.73 -4.77
C ASN A 205 -25.13 -17.91 -4.61
N GLY A 206 -25.00 -16.58 -4.69
CA GLY A 206 -26.09 -15.61 -4.59
C GLY A 206 -26.49 -15.19 -3.17
N LEU A 207 -25.83 -15.69 -2.12
CA LEU A 207 -26.08 -15.26 -0.75
C LEU A 207 -25.47 -13.88 -0.45
N ASN A 208 -25.99 -13.24 0.60
CA ASN A 208 -25.39 -12.02 1.15
C ASN A 208 -24.12 -12.38 1.93
N SER A 209 -23.06 -11.56 1.81
CA SER A 209 -21.79 -11.74 2.52
C SER A 209 -21.96 -11.85 4.05
N SER A 210 -22.95 -11.17 4.63
CA SER A 210 -23.22 -11.24 6.08
C SER A 210 -23.91 -12.53 6.54
N SER A 211 -24.35 -13.37 5.60
CA SER A 211 -25.12 -14.60 5.88
C SER A 211 -24.34 -15.88 5.56
N LEU A 212 -23.09 -15.75 5.11
CA LEU A 212 -22.22 -16.88 4.77
C LEU A 212 -21.80 -17.61 6.05
N PHE A 213 -21.84 -18.94 5.99
CA PHE A 213 -21.20 -19.80 6.96
C PHE A 213 -19.80 -20.16 6.45
N TRP A 214 -18.76 -19.78 7.19
CA TRP A 214 -17.38 -20.04 6.83
C TRP A 214 -16.97 -21.43 7.33
N ASP A 215 -16.89 -22.38 6.40
CA ASP A 215 -16.63 -23.79 6.68
C ASP A 215 -15.17 -24.07 7.04
N TYR A 216 -14.26 -23.30 6.44
CA TYR A 216 -12.82 -23.44 6.62
C TYR A 216 -12.16 -22.11 6.93
N SER A 217 -11.07 -22.18 7.69
CA SER A 217 -10.18 -21.07 8.02
C SER A 217 -8.73 -21.51 7.86
N GLY A 218 -7.83 -20.55 7.70
CA GLY A 218 -6.41 -20.81 7.63
C GLY A 218 -5.61 -19.54 7.37
N ASP A 219 -4.30 -19.69 7.21
CA ASP A 219 -3.42 -18.60 6.78
C ASP A 219 -3.33 -18.53 5.25
N TYR A 220 -3.07 -17.34 4.71
CA TYR A 220 -2.72 -17.19 3.31
C TYR A 220 -1.48 -16.34 3.12
N THR A 221 -0.76 -16.63 2.04
CA THR A 221 0.36 -15.82 1.60
C THR A 221 0.27 -15.53 0.11
N VAL A 222 0.62 -14.30 -0.26
CA VAL A 222 0.81 -13.89 -1.66
C VAL A 222 2.29 -13.63 -1.86
N ARG A 223 2.90 -14.27 -2.85
CA ARG A 223 4.32 -14.10 -3.17
C ARG A 223 4.49 -13.91 -4.66
N ASP A 224 5.56 -13.23 -5.05
CA ASP A 224 5.92 -13.17 -6.45
C ASP A 224 6.42 -14.54 -6.92
N GLN A 225 6.03 -14.95 -8.13
CA GLN A 225 6.63 -16.14 -8.76
C GLN A 225 8.14 -15.96 -8.98
N SER A 226 8.58 -14.73 -9.20
CA SER A 226 9.98 -14.30 -9.23
C SER A 226 10.07 -12.85 -8.73
N PRO A 227 11.19 -12.41 -8.12
CA PRO A 227 11.25 -11.09 -7.49
C PRO A 227 10.82 -9.94 -8.43
N GLY A 228 9.80 -9.17 -8.04
CA GLY A 228 9.25 -8.06 -8.83
C GLY A 228 8.25 -8.48 -9.92
N SER A 229 7.78 -9.72 -9.91
CA SER A 229 6.85 -10.24 -10.91
C SER A 229 5.41 -9.76 -10.66
N ILE A 230 4.71 -9.40 -11.73
CA ILE A 230 3.25 -9.19 -11.71
C ILE A 230 2.47 -10.49 -11.52
N ASN A 231 3.05 -11.63 -11.91
CA ASN A 231 2.47 -12.95 -11.64
C ASN A 231 2.71 -13.30 -10.18
N LYS A 232 1.62 -13.57 -9.46
CA LYS A 232 1.64 -13.90 -8.04
C LYS A 232 1.28 -15.36 -7.81
N GLN A 233 1.82 -15.94 -6.76
CA GLN A 233 1.41 -17.21 -6.20
C GLN A 233 0.64 -16.96 -4.91
N LEU A 234 -0.57 -17.50 -4.82
CA LEU A 234 -1.39 -17.52 -3.63
C LEU A 234 -1.31 -18.92 -3.00
N THR A 235 -0.91 -18.99 -1.74
CA THR A 235 -0.99 -20.23 -0.95
C THR A 235 -2.11 -20.08 0.07
N LEU A 236 -3.01 -21.06 0.12
CA LEU A 236 -4.03 -21.20 1.16
C LEU A 236 -3.61 -22.35 2.09
N GLY A 237 -3.18 -22.02 3.30
CA GLY A 237 -2.81 -22.98 4.34
C GLY A 237 -3.99 -23.27 5.26
N TYR A 238 -4.74 -24.33 4.99
CA TYR A 238 -5.93 -24.68 5.77
C TYR A 238 -5.57 -25.13 7.19
N ASP A 239 -6.32 -24.67 8.18
CA ASP A 239 -6.16 -25.10 9.57
C ASP A 239 -6.31 -26.63 9.67
N PHE A 240 -5.25 -27.31 10.11
CA PHE A 240 -5.19 -28.77 10.33
C PHE A 240 -5.25 -29.65 9.05
N ILE A 241 -5.16 -29.07 7.85
CA ILE A 241 -5.20 -29.79 6.56
C ILE A 241 -3.92 -29.46 5.76
N TRP A 242 -3.86 -29.88 4.49
CA TRP A 242 -2.82 -29.51 3.53
C TRP A 242 -3.04 -28.12 2.94
N ASN A 243 -2.01 -27.64 2.23
CA ASN A 243 -2.05 -26.36 1.54
C ASN A 243 -2.58 -26.55 0.11
N ASP A 244 -3.32 -25.57 -0.38
CA ASP A 244 -3.60 -25.40 -1.81
C ASP A 244 -2.74 -24.27 -2.38
N TYR A 245 -2.24 -24.49 -3.60
CA TYR A 245 -1.35 -23.56 -4.29
C TYR A 245 -1.99 -23.08 -5.59
N PHE A 246 -1.99 -21.77 -5.78
CA PHE A 246 -2.59 -21.13 -6.95
C PHE A 246 -1.65 -20.15 -7.60
N ASP A 247 -1.65 -20.10 -8.93
CA ASP A 247 -1.25 -18.90 -9.64
C ASP A 247 -2.42 -17.91 -9.61
N LEU A 248 -2.16 -16.71 -9.10
CA LEU A 248 -3.15 -15.65 -8.91
C LEU A 248 -3.00 -14.58 -9.99
N TYR A 249 -4.10 -14.32 -10.68
CA TYR A 249 -4.21 -13.28 -11.70
C TYR A 249 -5.31 -12.28 -11.35
N ILE A 250 -5.01 -11.00 -11.53
CA ILE A 250 -5.97 -9.92 -11.36
C ILE A 250 -6.55 -9.60 -12.73
N VAL A 251 -7.82 -9.94 -12.94
CA VAL A 251 -8.51 -9.75 -14.23
C VAL A 251 -8.98 -8.31 -14.37
N ASP A 252 -9.58 -7.79 -13.30
CA ASP A 252 -9.96 -6.39 -13.12
C ASP A 252 -10.12 -6.09 -11.62
N ASP A 253 -10.44 -4.83 -11.28
CA ASP A 253 -10.65 -4.39 -9.90
C ASP A 253 -11.65 -5.22 -9.10
N ARG A 254 -12.52 -6.01 -9.74
CA ARG A 254 -13.59 -6.78 -9.10
C ARG A 254 -13.47 -8.27 -9.35
N THR A 255 -12.47 -8.74 -10.09
CA THR A 255 -12.39 -10.12 -10.56
C THR A 255 -10.97 -10.64 -10.44
N ILE A 256 -10.82 -11.73 -9.70
CA ILE A 256 -9.59 -12.51 -9.63
C ILE A 256 -9.78 -13.85 -10.34
N GLU A 257 -8.68 -14.38 -10.89
CA GLU A 257 -8.58 -15.72 -11.41
C GLU A 257 -7.50 -16.48 -10.63
N MET A 258 -7.82 -17.71 -10.23
CA MET A 258 -6.95 -18.58 -9.45
C MET A 258 -6.78 -19.89 -10.22
N TYR A 259 -5.56 -20.17 -10.67
CA TYR A 259 -5.21 -21.43 -11.32
C TYR A 259 -4.61 -22.39 -10.30
N HIS A 260 -5.32 -23.47 -9.99
CA HIS A 260 -4.87 -24.45 -9.01
C HIS A 260 -3.80 -25.37 -9.59
N ILE A 261 -2.61 -25.34 -9.00
CA ILE A 261 -1.38 -25.92 -9.58
C ILE A 261 -1.49 -27.45 -9.72
N ASP A 262 -2.01 -28.13 -8.70
CA ASP A 262 -2.02 -29.59 -8.67
C ASP A 262 -3.13 -30.20 -9.52
N SER A 263 -4.31 -29.58 -9.53
CA SER A 263 -5.44 -30.09 -10.29
C SER A 263 -5.47 -29.59 -11.73
N GLY A 264 -4.84 -28.45 -12.03
CA GLY A 264 -4.96 -27.76 -13.30
C GLY A 264 -6.32 -27.09 -13.52
N THR A 265 -7.14 -26.96 -12.48
CA THR A 265 -8.46 -26.29 -12.54
C THR A 265 -8.30 -24.78 -12.36
N THR A 266 -9.00 -24.00 -13.18
CA THR A 266 -9.07 -22.53 -13.07
C THR A 266 -10.40 -22.10 -12.46
N TYR A 267 -10.33 -21.20 -11.48
CA TYR A 267 -11.49 -20.61 -10.83
C TYR A 267 -11.49 -19.09 -11.05
N ARG A 268 -12.67 -18.48 -11.17
CA ARG A 268 -12.79 -17.02 -11.09
C ARG A 268 -13.71 -16.63 -9.96
N PHE A 269 -13.30 -15.62 -9.23
CA PHE A 269 -14.07 -15.04 -8.15
C PHE A 269 -14.34 -13.56 -8.41
N LYS A 270 -15.54 -13.10 -8.04
CA LYS A 270 -15.92 -11.69 -8.09
C LYS A 270 -16.06 -11.10 -6.69
N GLY A 271 -15.48 -9.93 -6.49
CA GLY A 271 -15.57 -9.18 -5.24
C GLY A 271 -17.01 -8.76 -4.91
N ARG A 272 -17.42 -9.00 -3.67
CA ARG A 272 -18.73 -8.67 -3.09
C ARG A 272 -18.52 -7.77 -1.88
N GLY A 273 -19.31 -6.71 -1.77
CA GLY A 273 -19.22 -5.76 -0.67
C GLY A 273 -17.87 -5.04 -0.63
N TYR A 274 -17.58 -4.21 -1.63
CA TYR A 274 -16.37 -3.39 -1.68
C TYR A 274 -16.24 -2.53 -0.40
N ILE A 275 -15.04 -2.52 0.17
CA ILE A 275 -14.70 -1.82 1.41
C ILE A 275 -13.85 -0.60 1.07
N GLN A 276 -14.50 0.57 1.02
CA GLN A 276 -13.80 1.84 0.87
C GLN A 276 -13.22 2.28 2.21
N LEU A 277 -11.89 2.36 2.33
CA LEU A 277 -11.22 2.64 3.61
C LEU A 277 -11.50 4.05 4.14
N LYS A 278 -11.79 5.02 3.26
CA LYS A 278 -12.25 6.36 3.68
C LYS A 278 -13.54 6.33 4.50
N ASN A 279 -14.39 5.32 4.35
CA ASN A 279 -15.71 5.26 5.02
C ASN A 279 -15.75 4.24 6.16
N ALA A 280 -14.63 3.58 6.45
CA ALA A 280 -14.59 2.47 7.39
C ALA A 280 -14.43 2.99 8.84
N SER A 281 -15.48 3.60 9.37
CA SER A 281 -15.54 4.08 10.76
C SER A 281 -15.83 2.96 11.79
N SER A 282 -15.96 1.69 11.38
CA SER A 282 -16.37 0.61 12.27
C SER A 282 -15.66 -0.75 12.04
N VAL A 283 -14.93 -1.15 13.08
CA VAL A 283 -14.73 -2.50 13.67
C VAL A 283 -14.13 -3.65 12.82
N ASN A 284 -14.18 -3.67 11.48
CA ASN A 284 -13.64 -4.78 10.68
C ASN A 284 -12.65 -4.38 9.56
N SER A 285 -12.25 -3.11 9.48
CA SER A 285 -11.22 -2.67 8.52
C SER A 285 -9.82 -2.71 9.14
N THR A 286 -9.32 -3.92 9.37
CA THR A 286 -7.97 -4.16 9.89
C THR A 286 -6.87 -3.98 8.83
N LYS A 287 -7.18 -3.52 7.60
CA LYS A 287 -6.16 -3.15 6.61
C LYS A 287 -5.31 -2.01 7.17
N ASN A 288 -4.15 -2.39 7.67
CA ASN A 288 -3.16 -1.51 8.22
C ASN A 288 -1.81 -1.97 7.66
N ARG A 289 -1.17 -1.12 6.85
CA ARG A 289 0.16 -1.40 6.30
C ARG A 289 1.23 -1.47 7.40
N MET A 290 0.86 -1.24 8.68
CA MET A 290 1.68 -1.54 9.86
C MET A 290 2.11 -3.01 9.97
N LEU A 291 1.36 -3.97 9.42
CA LEU A 291 1.79 -5.36 9.48
C LEU A 291 3.05 -5.59 8.64
N ASP A 292 3.12 -5.00 7.46
CA ASP A 292 4.35 -5.03 6.63
C ASP A 292 5.50 -4.27 7.30
N TYR A 293 5.21 -3.13 7.95
CA TYR A 293 6.21 -2.43 8.76
C TYR A 293 6.77 -3.32 9.87
N ASN A 294 5.91 -4.01 10.63
CA ASN A 294 6.34 -4.89 11.72
C ASN A 294 7.16 -6.08 11.19
N ARG A 295 6.71 -6.74 10.11
CA ARG A 295 7.45 -7.84 9.45
C ARG A 295 8.82 -7.36 8.93
N ALA A 296 8.89 -6.17 8.35
CA ALA A 296 10.15 -5.58 7.90
C ALA A 296 11.11 -5.25 9.05
N MET A 297 10.59 -4.87 10.22
CA MET A 297 11.38 -4.61 11.42
C MET A 297 11.90 -5.88 12.10
N GLU A 298 11.14 -6.97 12.07
CA GLU A 298 11.59 -8.27 12.60
C GLU A 298 12.74 -8.86 11.78
N ASN A 299 12.71 -8.72 10.45
CA ASN A 299 13.79 -9.16 9.57
C ASN A 299 15.10 -8.35 9.70
N LYS A 300 15.09 -7.23 10.45
CA LYS A 300 16.28 -6.40 10.73
C LYS A 300 16.95 -6.71 12.07
N LYS A 301 16.39 -7.61 12.88
CA LYS A 301 16.96 -8.06 14.16
C LYS A 301 17.70 -9.39 14.02
#